data_AF-A0A653LFM6-F1
#
_entry.id   AF-A0A653LFM6-F1
#
_cell.length_a   1.000
_cell.length_b   1.000
_cell.length_c   1.000
_cell.angle_alpha   90.00
_cell.angle_beta   90.00
_cell.angle_gamma   90.00
#
_symmetry.space_group_name_H-M   'P 1'
#
loop_
_entity.id
_entity.type
_entity.pdbx_description
1 polymer ?
#
loop_
_entity_poly.entity_id
_entity_poly.type
_entity_poly.pdbx_seq_one_letter_code
_entity_poly.pdbx_strand_id
1 'polypeptide(L)'
;MNAPVQIRKPEVAERLRELARLEGKSITDLVEDMVRERDERLASRREAEIEAKLAAVEEIVREFNALPILGPLLTDDDIYDENGLPK
;
A
#
# COMPACT_ATOMS: atom_id res chain seq x y z
N MET A 1 -14.25 0.28 27.60
CA MET A 1 -12.93 -0.27 28.01
C MET A 1 -12.67 -1.48 27.14
N ASN A 2 -11.60 -1.49 26.34
CA ASN A 2 -11.23 -2.65 25.53
C ASN A 2 -10.71 -3.77 26.43
N ALA A 3 -11.04 -5.02 26.09
CA ALA A 3 -10.57 -6.19 26.81
C ALA A 3 -9.04 -6.29 26.73
N PRO A 4 -8.36 -6.77 27.80
CA PRO A 4 -6.91 -6.97 27.77
C PRO A 4 -6.54 -8.01 26.72
N VAL A 5 -5.39 -7.80 26.04
CA VAL A 5 -4.84 -8.76 25.09
C VAL A 5 -4.36 -10.00 25.86
N GLN A 6 -4.92 -11.17 25.51
CA GLN A 6 -4.58 -12.44 26.15
C GLN A 6 -3.84 -13.36 25.19
N ILE A 7 -2.64 -13.79 25.59
CA ILE A 7 -1.84 -14.75 24.83
C ILE A 7 -2.10 -16.14 25.41
N ARG A 8 -2.83 -16.97 24.66
CA ARG A 8 -3.25 -18.31 25.10
C ARG A 8 -2.17 -19.38 24.99
N LYS A 9 -1.12 -19.14 24.21
CA LYS A 9 0.02 -20.05 24.04
C LYS A 9 1.10 -19.74 25.07
N PRO A 10 1.37 -20.61 26.05
CA PRO A 10 2.35 -20.33 27.10
C PRO A 10 3.76 -20.07 26.54
N GLU A 11 4.20 -20.82 25.51
CA GLU A 11 5.53 -20.61 24.94
C GLU A 11 5.73 -19.21 24.34
N VAL A 12 4.66 -18.60 23.83
CA VAL A 12 4.70 -17.25 23.26
C VAL A 12 4.79 -16.21 24.37
N ALA A 13 4.04 -16.40 25.46
CA ALA A 13 4.07 -15.51 26.61
C ALA A 13 5.45 -15.52 27.31
N GLU A 14 6.07 -16.70 27.45
CA GLU A 14 7.42 -16.81 28.01
C GLU A 14 8.47 -16.14 27.13
N ARG A 15 8.41 -16.35 25.81
CA ARG A 15 9.31 -15.67 24.87
C ARG A 15 9.21 -14.16 24.93
N LEU A 16 7.99 -13.62 25.00
CA LEU A 16 7.77 -12.17 25.14
C LEU A 16 8.33 -11.62 26.45
N ARG A 17 8.16 -12.36 27.57
CA ARG A 17 8.74 -11.99 28.87
C ARG A 17 10.25 -11.98 28.83
N GLU A 18 10.86 -13.00 28.22
CA GLU A 18 12.30 -13.11 28.09
C GLU A 18 12.87 -11.97 27.23
N LEU A 19 12.26 -11.70 26.08
CA LEU A 19 12.67 -10.61 25.20
C LEU A 19 12.54 -9.25 25.88
N ALA A 20 11.41 -8.99 26.56
CA ALA A 20 11.21 -7.75 27.31
C ALA A 20 12.27 -7.57 28.40
N ARG A 21 12.64 -8.66 29.09
CA ARG A 21 13.71 -8.66 30.10
C ARG A 21 15.07 -8.35 29.50
N LEU A 22 15.40 -8.95 28.35
CA LEU A 22 16.67 -8.71 27.64
C LEU A 22 16.79 -7.27 27.16
N GLU A 23 15.69 -6.67 26.72
CA GLU A 23 15.63 -5.27 26.29
C GLU A 23 15.45 -4.26 27.44
N GLY A 24 15.20 -4.73 28.67
CA GLY A 24 14.94 -3.87 29.82
C GLY A 24 13.61 -3.10 29.73
N LYS A 25 12.64 -3.62 28.99
CA LYS A 25 11.33 -2.99 28.72
C LYS A 25 10.19 -3.71 29.41
N SER A 26 9.03 -3.06 29.54
CA SER A 26 7.79 -3.78 29.85
C SER A 26 7.32 -4.56 28.62
N ILE A 27 6.48 -5.59 28.82
CA ILE A 27 5.89 -6.34 27.69
C ILE A 27 5.04 -5.41 26.82
N THR A 28 4.35 -4.44 27.43
CA THR A 28 3.52 -3.47 26.71
C THR A 28 4.39 -2.62 25.78
N ASP A 29 5.49 -2.05 26.29
CA ASP A 29 6.37 -1.19 25.49
C ASP A 29 7.06 -1.98 24.38
N LEU A 30 7.48 -3.21 24.67
CA LEU A 30 8.03 -4.12 23.65
C LEU A 30 7.02 -4.38 22.53
N VAL A 31 5.77 -4.70 22.88
CA VAL A 31 4.73 -4.96 21.88
C VAL A 31 4.38 -3.71 21.10
N GLU A 32 4.33 -2.54 21.74
CA GLU A 32 4.11 -1.26 21.07
C GLU A 32 5.21 -0.98 20.03
N ASP A 33 6.47 -1.14 20.40
CA ASP A 33 7.62 -0.98 19.51
C ASP A 33 7.54 -1.96 18.32
N MET A 34 7.28 -3.23 18.59
CA MET A 34 7.16 -4.27 17.56
C MET A 34 6.04 -3.98 16.56
N VAL A 35 4.88 -3.50 17.05
CA VAL A 35 3.74 -3.12 16.22
C VAL A 35 4.08 -1.89 15.39
N ARG A 36 4.62 -0.83 16.01
CA ARG A 36 5.02 0.39 15.33
C ARG A 36 6.00 0.12 14.19
N GLU A 37 7.06 -0.63 14.44
CA GLU A 37 8.01 -1.00 13.39
C GLU A 37 7.36 -1.82 12.27
N ARG A 38 6.40 -2.69 12.61
CA ARG A 38 5.71 -3.51 11.61
C ARG A 38 4.81 -2.64 10.73
N ASP A 39 4.10 -1.70 11.31
CA ASP A 39 3.25 -0.76 10.60
C ASP A 39 4.06 0.16 9.70
N GLU A 40 5.18 0.73 10.19
CA GLU A 40 6.11 1.54 9.39
C GLU A 40 6.67 0.77 8.19
N ARG A 41 7.05 -0.51 8.38
CA ARG A 41 7.51 -1.37 7.29
C ARG A 41 6.40 -1.69 6.28
N LEU A 42 5.14 -1.80 6.73
CA LEU A 42 4.01 -2.06 5.83
C LEU A 42 3.61 -0.80 5.07
N ALA A 43 3.61 0.36 5.73
CA ALA A 43 3.35 1.65 5.12
C ALA A 43 4.38 1.97 4.03
N SER A 44 5.68 1.89 4.35
CA SER A 44 6.75 2.16 3.38
C SER A 44 6.74 1.21 2.18
N ARG A 45 6.42 -0.08 2.38
CA ARG A 45 6.23 -1.03 1.27
C ARG A 45 5.07 -0.62 0.36
N ARG A 46 3.96 -0.16 0.94
CA ARG A 46 2.80 0.28 0.18
C ARG A 46 3.10 1.56 -0.60
N GLU A 47 3.80 2.51 0.00
CA GLU A 47 4.26 3.72 -0.67
C GLU A 47 5.18 3.40 -1.85
N ALA A 48 6.19 2.53 -1.65
CA ALA A 48 7.09 2.10 -2.72
C ALA A 48 6.34 1.39 -3.87
N GLU A 49 5.32 0.59 -3.57
CA GLU A 49 4.49 -0.05 -4.60
C GLU A 49 3.67 0.98 -5.40
N ILE A 50 3.13 2.00 -4.73
CA ILE A 50 2.40 3.09 -5.38
C ILE A 50 3.34 3.89 -6.28
N GLU A 51 4.51 4.27 -5.77
CA GLU A 51 5.52 5.00 -6.54
C GLU A 51 5.96 4.22 -7.78
N ALA A 52 6.22 2.91 -7.63
CA ALA A 52 6.57 2.06 -8.76
C ALA A 52 5.47 2.00 -9.83
N LYS A 53 4.19 1.94 -9.41
CA LYS A 53 3.05 1.97 -10.34
C LYS A 53 2.92 3.31 -11.03
N LEU A 54 3.09 4.43 -10.31
CA LEU A 54 3.02 5.76 -10.87
C LEU A 54 4.13 5.98 -11.91
N ALA A 55 5.37 5.56 -11.59
CA ALA A 55 6.49 5.64 -12.52
C ALA A 55 6.22 4.84 -13.81
N ALA A 56 5.66 3.63 -13.69
CA ALA A 56 5.30 2.82 -14.85
C ALA A 56 4.20 3.48 -15.72
N VAL A 57 3.19 4.09 -15.08
CA VAL A 57 2.15 4.83 -15.80
C VAL A 57 2.74 6.05 -16.52
N GLU A 58 3.61 6.80 -15.85
CA GLU A 58 4.25 7.98 -16.43
C GLU A 58 5.12 7.62 -17.64
N GLU A 59 5.84 6.50 -17.58
CA GLU A 59 6.63 5.98 -18.69
C GLU A 59 5.75 5.64 -19.91
N ILE A 60 4.64 4.93 -19.69
CA ILE A 60 3.69 4.57 -20.75
C ILE A 60 3.07 5.84 -21.38
N VAL A 61 2.63 6.79 -20.56
CA VAL A 61 2.04 8.05 -21.04
C VAL A 61 3.05 8.84 -21.85
N ARG A 62 4.32 8.87 -21.41
CA ARG A 62 5.41 9.56 -22.11
C ARG A 62 5.70 8.91 -23.46
N GLU A 63 5.77 7.59 -23.51
CA GLU A 63 5.95 6.84 -24.76
C GLU A 63 4.79 7.11 -25.73
N PHE A 64 3.55 7.00 -25.25
CA PHE A 64 2.35 7.24 -26.06
C PHE A 64 2.31 8.67 -26.62
N ASN A 65 2.61 9.67 -25.78
CA ASN A 65 2.62 11.07 -26.21
C ASN A 65 3.74 11.41 -27.19
N ALA A 66 4.80 10.58 -27.26
CA ALA A 66 5.86 10.73 -28.24
C ALA A 66 5.51 10.12 -29.61
N LEU A 67 4.42 9.36 -29.72
CA LEU A 67 4.00 8.75 -30.98
C LEU A 67 3.51 9.82 -31.98
N PRO A 68 3.83 9.66 -33.27
CA PRO A 68 3.33 10.56 -34.29
C PRO A 68 1.81 10.41 -34.46
N ILE A 69 1.11 11.52 -34.66
CA ILE A 69 -0.31 11.52 -34.98
C ILE A 69 -0.49 11.09 -36.44
N LEU A 70 -1.06 9.90 -36.67
CA LEU A 70 -1.20 9.31 -38.00
C LEU A 70 -2.50 9.70 -38.73
N GLY A 71 -3.41 10.40 -38.08
CA GLY A 71 -4.71 10.81 -38.64
C GLY A 71 -5.42 11.84 -37.78
N PRO A 72 -6.57 12.36 -38.22
CA PRO A 72 -7.37 13.27 -37.41
C PRO A 72 -7.78 12.59 -36.10
N LEU A 73 -7.75 13.36 -35.00
CA LEU A 73 -8.26 12.90 -33.72
C LEU A 73 -9.78 12.76 -33.81
N LEU A 74 -10.28 11.60 -33.40
CA LEU A 74 -11.72 11.37 -33.28
C LEU A 74 -12.29 12.27 -32.19
N THR A 75 -13.44 12.85 -32.48
CA THR A 75 -14.28 13.58 -31.54
C THR A 75 -15.40 12.67 -31.04
N ASP A 76 -16.12 13.13 -30.01
CA ASP A 76 -17.28 12.38 -29.51
C ASP A 76 -18.34 12.19 -30.61
N ASP A 77 -18.51 13.14 -31.53
CA ASP A 77 -19.44 13.05 -32.66
C ASP A 77 -19.05 11.96 -33.67
N ASP A 78 -17.76 11.61 -33.74
CA ASP A 78 -17.26 10.53 -34.60
C ASP A 78 -17.55 9.14 -34.00
N ILE A 79 -17.79 9.05 -32.68
CA ILE A 79 -17.93 7.80 -31.93
C ILE A 79 -19.38 7.55 -31.48
N TYR A 80 -20.09 8.62 -31.12
CA TYR A 80 -21.43 8.57 -30.54
C TYR A 80 -22.49 9.22 -31.43
N ASP A 81 -23.72 8.75 -31.31
CA ASP A 81 -24.91 9.35 -31.91
C ASP A 81 -25.46 10.51 -31.08
N GLU A 82 -26.50 11.16 -31.60
CA GLU A 82 -27.17 12.30 -30.96
C GLU A 82 -27.78 11.99 -29.58
N ASN A 83 -27.96 10.71 -29.25
CA ASN A 83 -28.45 10.24 -27.97
C ASN A 83 -27.31 9.78 -27.03
N GLY A 84 -26.06 9.91 -27.47
CA GLY A 84 -24.87 9.47 -26.74
C GLY A 84 -24.62 7.96 -26.80
N LEU A 85 -25.26 7.23 -27.72
CA LEU A 85 -25.04 5.80 -27.93
C LEU A 85 -23.91 5.56 -28.93
N PRO A 86 -23.10 4.50 -28.78
CA PRO A 86 -22.11 4.14 -29.78
C PRO A 86 -22.77 3.88 -31.13
N LYS A 87 -22.22 4.49 -32.20
CA LYS A 87 -22.65 4.24 -33.58
C LYS A 87 -22.24 2.86 -34.09
#